data_AF-Q9PBL3-F1
#
_entry.id   AF-Q9PBL3-F1
#
_cell.length_a   1.000
_cell.length_b   1.000
_cell.length_c   1.000
_cell.angle_alpha   90.00
_cell.angle_beta   90.00
_cell.angle_gamma   90.00
#
_symmetry.space_group_name_H-M   'P 1'
#
loop_
_entity.id
_entity.type
_entity.pdbx_description
1 polymer ?
#
loop_
_entity_poly.entity_id
_entity_poly.type
_entity_poly.pdbx_seq_one_letter_code
_entity_poly.pdbx_strand_id
1 'polypeptide(L)'
;MMGGKPIKTGAIPRFRVRPQKSGVVHYYYDHGGKPRKETPLGRDYGLAIKRWAELEHAQITPAIAVTFRHVAERYRAEVIPTKAYNTQRVEHRCLAALLKFFDDPPRRLRPLNR
;
A
#
# COMPACT_ATOMS: atom_id res chain seq x y z
N MET A 1 19.53 -7.53 -2.36
CA MET A 1 20.51 -6.54 -1.87
C MET A 1 19.97 -5.94 -0.57
N MET A 2 20.66 -6.15 0.55
CA MET A 2 20.23 -5.66 1.85
C MET A 2 20.29 -4.13 1.89
N GLY A 3 19.13 -3.48 2.11
CA GLY A 3 19.10 -2.08 2.53
C GLY A 3 19.84 -1.94 3.85
N GLY A 4 20.82 -1.06 3.92
CA GLY A 4 21.64 -0.88 5.12
C GLY A 4 20.75 -0.65 6.35
N LYS A 5 21.06 -1.36 7.44
CA LYS A 5 20.42 -1.18 8.74
C LYS A 5 20.35 0.32 9.08
N PRO A 6 19.20 0.85 9.53
CA PRO A 6 19.15 2.22 10.01
C PRO A 6 20.11 2.36 11.22
N ILE A 7 21.08 3.27 11.09
CA ILE A 7 22.13 3.56 12.10
C ILE A 7 21.54 4.16 13.39
N LYS A 8 20.26 4.58 13.38
CA LYS A 8 19.58 5.19 14.52
C LYS A 8 18.17 4.60 14.67
N THR A 9 17.84 4.12 15.85
CA THR A 9 16.49 3.70 16.23
C THR A 9 15.54 4.90 16.07
N GLY A 10 14.47 4.76 15.28
CA GLY A 10 13.53 5.85 14.98
C GLY A 10 13.82 6.67 13.71
N ALA A 11 14.81 6.27 12.89
CA ALA A 11 15.03 6.92 11.60
C ALA A 11 13.88 6.62 10.62
N ILE A 12 13.30 7.67 10.04
CA ILE A 12 12.26 7.56 9.02
C ILE A 12 12.88 6.91 7.75
N PRO A 13 12.32 5.78 7.25
CA PRO A 13 12.85 5.12 6.06
C PRO A 13 12.90 6.06 4.87
N ARG A 14 13.97 5.97 4.05
CA ARG A 14 14.16 6.75 2.81
C ARG A 14 14.17 8.28 2.99
N PHE A 15 13.99 8.79 4.21
CA PHE A 15 14.06 10.21 4.51
C PHE A 15 15.50 10.58 4.86
N ARG A 16 16.12 11.41 4.01
CA ARG A 16 17.53 11.82 4.16
C ARG A 16 17.60 13.26 4.61
N VAL A 17 18.35 13.46 5.69
CA VAL A 17 18.67 14.78 6.22
C VAL A 17 20.08 15.15 5.75
N ARG A 18 20.21 16.29 5.07
CA ARG A 18 21.50 16.78 4.54
C ARG A 18 21.75 18.20 5.04
N PRO A 19 22.58 18.36 6.09
CA PRO A 19 23.09 19.67 6.47
C PRO A 19 24.00 20.23 5.36
N GLN A 20 23.77 21.48 4.98
CA GLN A 20 24.63 22.20 4.04
C GLN A 20 25.73 22.95 4.78
N LYS A 21 26.81 23.32 4.07
CA LYS A 21 27.90 24.15 4.63
C LYS A 21 27.41 25.51 5.15
N SER A 22 26.29 26.01 4.63
CA SER A 22 25.61 27.22 5.07
C SER A 22 24.84 27.07 6.40
N GLY A 23 24.80 25.88 6.99
CA GLY A 23 24.00 25.57 8.18
C GLY A 23 22.54 25.24 7.88
N VAL A 24 22.07 25.44 6.65
CA VAL A 24 20.70 25.10 6.24
C VAL A 24 20.57 23.59 6.08
N VAL A 25 19.52 23.01 6.66
CA VAL A 25 19.21 21.58 6.50
C VAL A 25 18.22 21.40 5.35
N HIS A 26 18.57 20.51 4.41
CA HIS A 26 17.69 20.10 3.33
C HIS A 26 17.27 18.64 3.51
N TYR A 27 16.01 18.36 3.20
CA TYR A 27 15.39 17.05 3.27
C TYR A 27 15.23 16.46 1.87
N TYR A 28 15.49 15.16 1.76
CA TYR A 28 15.41 14.43 0.50
C TYR A 28 14.70 13.08 0.69
N TYR A 29 14.03 12.63 -0.35
CA TYR A 29 13.48 11.29 -0.45
C TYR A 29 14.40 10.41 -1.30
N ASP A 30 14.86 9.29 -0.74
CA ASP A 30 15.71 8.30 -1.39
C ASP A 30 14.84 7.23 -2.09
N HIS A 31 14.77 7.27 -3.41
CA HIS A 31 14.04 6.26 -4.21
C HIS A 31 14.74 4.91 -4.21
N GLY A 32 15.91 4.75 -3.57
CA GLY A 32 16.67 3.51 -3.61
C GLY A 32 17.23 3.22 -5.00
N GLY A 33 17.59 1.96 -5.24
CA GLY A 33 18.15 1.51 -6.52
C GLY A 33 19.63 1.86 -6.74
N LYS A 34 20.14 1.43 -7.91
CA LYS A 34 21.46 1.78 -8.44
C LYS A 34 21.28 2.15 -9.93
N PRO A 35 21.58 3.40 -10.35
CA PRO A 35 22.05 4.52 -9.54
C PRO A 35 20.99 5.02 -8.55
N ARG A 36 21.44 5.56 -7.40
CA ARG A 36 20.54 6.15 -6.40
C ARG A 36 19.92 7.42 -6.99
N LYS A 37 18.59 7.53 -6.90
CA LYS A 37 17.85 8.75 -7.26
C LYS A 37 17.26 9.36 -5.99
N GLU A 38 17.61 10.62 -5.72
CA GLU A 38 17.07 11.39 -4.61
C GLU A 38 16.15 12.50 -5.14
N THR A 39 15.01 12.75 -4.49
CA THR A 39 14.11 13.88 -4.79
C THR A 39 14.18 14.90 -3.65
N PRO A 40 14.41 16.19 -3.92
CA PRO A 40 14.41 17.22 -2.88
C PRO A 40 13.00 17.45 -2.33
N LEU A 41 12.85 17.46 -1.01
CA LEU A 41 11.60 17.71 -0.29
C LEU A 41 11.51 19.14 0.25
N GLY A 42 12.63 19.85 0.29
CA GLY A 42 12.73 21.23 0.78
C GLY A 42 13.49 21.35 2.10
N ARG A 43 13.42 22.53 2.71
CA ARG A 43 14.12 22.87 3.97
C ARG A 43 13.21 22.92 5.20
N ASP A 44 11.89 22.98 4.99
CA ASP A 44 10.91 22.95 6.07
C ASP A 44 10.59 21.50 6.43
N TYR A 45 10.74 21.15 7.71
CA TYR A 45 10.56 19.77 8.16
C TYR A 45 9.11 19.29 8.03
N GLY A 46 8.13 20.13 8.36
CA GLY A 46 6.71 19.77 8.32
C GLY A 46 6.21 19.56 6.90
N LEU A 47 6.64 20.41 5.96
CA LEU A 47 6.34 20.21 4.55
C LEU A 47 7.10 19.01 3.97
N ALA A 48 8.35 18.81 4.38
CA ALA A 48 9.15 17.67 3.92
C ALA A 48 8.56 16.33 4.37
N ILE A 49 8.11 16.20 5.61
CA ILE A 49 7.52 14.95 6.10
C ILE A 49 6.18 14.65 5.43
N LYS A 50 5.38 15.68 5.14
CA LYS A 50 4.13 15.54 4.37
C LYS A 50 4.41 15.02 2.96
N ARG A 51 5.37 15.62 2.26
CA ARG A 51 5.79 15.17 0.91
C ARG A 51 6.39 13.77 0.93
N TRP A 52 7.15 13.42 1.96
CA TRP A 52 7.65 12.06 2.16
C TRP A 52 6.50 11.05 2.28
N ALA A 53 5.47 11.35 3.09
CA ALA A 53 4.33 10.47 3.27
C ALA A 53 3.54 10.25 1.96
N GLU A 54 3.38 11.30 1.15
CA GLU A 54 2.77 11.21 -0.18
C GLU A 54 3.57 10.27 -1.11
N LEU A 55 4.90 10.39 -1.11
CA LEU A 55 5.78 9.54 -1.93
C LEU A 55 5.83 8.09 -1.45
N GLU A 56 5.90 7.87 -0.14
CA GLU A 56 5.89 6.53 0.44
C GLU A 56 4.55 5.84 0.16
N HIS A 57 3.43 6.55 0.32
CA HIS A 57 2.10 6.04 -0.03
C HIS A 57 1.98 5.69 -1.52
N ALA A 58 2.56 6.50 -2.42
CA ALA A 58 2.57 6.21 -3.84
C ALA A 58 3.51 5.03 -4.22
N GLN A 59 4.60 4.84 -3.47
CA GLN A 59 5.55 3.74 -3.65
C GLN A 59 5.05 2.41 -3.08
N ILE A 60 4.14 2.44 -2.11
CA ILE A 60 3.21 1.32 -1.89
C ILE A 60 2.33 1.28 -3.15
N THR A 61 2.90 0.74 -4.24
CA THR A 61 2.10 0.20 -5.32
C THR A 61 1.07 -0.65 -4.62
N PRO A 62 -0.25 -0.40 -4.78
CA PRO A 62 -1.24 -1.29 -4.19
C PRO A 62 -0.87 -2.64 -4.76
N ALA A 63 -0.28 -3.51 -3.94
CA ALA A 63 0.46 -4.66 -4.39
C ALA A 63 -0.54 -5.60 -5.04
N ILE A 64 -0.87 -5.38 -6.33
CA ILE A 64 -2.20 -5.56 -6.93
C ILE A 64 -3.14 -6.02 -5.84
N ALA A 65 -3.58 -5.10 -4.96
CA ALA A 65 -4.27 -5.53 -3.74
C ALA A 65 -5.48 -6.31 -4.24
N VAL A 66 -5.36 -7.64 -4.23
CA VAL A 66 -6.28 -8.52 -4.92
C VAL A 66 -7.54 -8.38 -4.10
N THR A 67 -8.42 -7.47 -4.54
CA THR A 67 -9.64 -7.18 -3.81
C THR A 67 -10.49 -8.43 -3.85
N PHE A 68 -11.31 -8.62 -2.82
CA PHE A 68 -12.27 -9.72 -2.82
C PHE A 68 -13.10 -9.74 -4.11
N ARG A 69 -13.47 -8.54 -4.60
CA ARG A 69 -14.13 -8.34 -5.91
C ARG A 69 -13.34 -8.93 -7.07
N HIS A 70 -12.03 -8.66 -7.17
CA HIS A 70 -11.20 -9.21 -8.24
C HIS A 70 -11.21 -10.75 -8.25
N VAL A 71 -11.10 -11.39 -7.08
CA VAL A 71 -11.16 -12.86 -6.97
C VAL A 71 -12.56 -13.39 -7.28
N ALA A 72 -13.60 -12.72 -6.77
CA ALA A 72 -14.98 -13.15 -6.94
C ALA A 72 -15.42 -13.16 -8.41
N GLU A 73 -15.02 -12.16 -9.20
CA GLU A 73 -15.33 -12.13 -10.63
C GLU A 73 -14.62 -13.25 -11.39
N ARG A 74 -13.36 -13.53 -11.06
CA ARG A 74 -12.62 -14.64 -11.67
C ARG A 74 -13.26 -15.99 -11.32
N TYR A 75 -13.64 -16.19 -10.05
CA TYR A 75 -14.35 -17.38 -9.61
C TYR A 75 -15.69 -17.57 -10.32
N ARG A 76 -16.44 -16.48 -10.53
CA ARG A 76 -17.70 -16.50 -11.30
C ARG A 76 -17.50 -16.96 -12.74
N ALA A 77 -16.42 -16.51 -13.40
CA ALA A 77 -16.15 -16.84 -14.77
C ALA A 77 -15.59 -18.26 -14.95
N GLU A 78 -14.69 -18.69 -14.07
CA GLU A 78 -13.91 -19.92 -14.26
C GLU A 78 -14.48 -21.13 -13.52
N VAL A 79 -15.10 -20.94 -12.34
CA VAL A 79 -15.46 -22.05 -11.45
C VAL A 79 -16.95 -22.35 -11.47
N ILE A 80 -17.81 -21.33 -11.33
CA ILE A 80 -19.26 -21.54 -11.23
C ILE A 80 -19.84 -22.32 -12.42
N PRO A 81 -19.48 -22.03 -13.68
CA PRO A 81 -20.06 -22.73 -14.83
C PRO A 81 -19.82 -24.24 -14.84
N THR A 82 -18.79 -24.71 -14.13
CA THR A 82 -18.43 -26.15 -14.04
C THR A 82 -19.32 -26.94 -13.07
N LYS A 83 -20.16 -26.27 -12.28
CA LYS A 83 -20.97 -26.89 -11.21
C LYS A 83 -22.39 -27.20 -11.66
N ALA A 84 -23.10 -28.03 -10.91
CA ALA A 84 -24.53 -28.29 -11.14
C ALA A 84 -25.37 -27.01 -11.04
N TYR A 85 -26.39 -26.89 -11.88
CA TYR A 85 -27.23 -25.67 -12.01
C TYR A 85 -27.75 -25.12 -10.68
N ASN A 86 -28.26 -25.98 -9.79
CA ASN A 86 -28.75 -25.56 -8.48
C ASN A 86 -27.64 -24.97 -7.60
N THR A 87 -26.44 -25.55 -7.65
CA THR A 87 -25.25 -25.04 -6.95
C THR A 87 -24.83 -23.69 -7.50
N GLN A 88 -24.84 -23.52 -8.83
CA GLN A 88 -24.53 -22.23 -9.46
C GLN A 88 -25.44 -21.11 -8.94
N ARG A 89 -26.75 -21.35 -8.91
CA ARG A 89 -27.75 -20.38 -8.44
C ARG A 89 -27.50 -19.94 -7.00
N VAL A 90 -27.15 -20.88 -6.11
CA VAL A 90 -26.86 -20.57 -4.70
C VAL A 90 -25.56 -19.78 -4.58
N GLU A 91 -24.50 -20.19 -5.26
CA GLU A 91 -23.20 -19.51 -5.20
C GLU A 91 -23.25 -18.08 -5.75
N HIS A 92 -24.02 -17.84 -6.82
CA HIS A 92 -24.24 -16.47 -7.30
C HIS A 92 -24.88 -15.56 -6.24
N ARG A 93 -25.86 -16.07 -5.48
CA ARG A 93 -26.50 -15.34 -4.38
C ARG A 93 -25.55 -15.08 -3.23
N CYS A 94 -24.78 -16.10 -2.82
CA CYS A 94 -23.78 -15.96 -1.75
C CYS A 94 -22.70 -14.94 -2.13
N LEU A 95 -22.17 -14.99 -3.35
CA LEU A 95 -21.18 -14.03 -3.82
C LEU A 95 -21.72 -12.60 -3.87
N ALA A 96 -22.98 -12.40 -4.24
CA ALA A 96 -23.58 -11.07 -4.22
C ALA A 96 -23.64 -10.49 -2.79
N ALA A 97 -23.97 -11.31 -1.79
CA ALA A 97 -23.97 -10.89 -0.39
C ALA A 97 -22.56 -10.58 0.13
N LEU A 98 -21.57 -11.42 -0.22
CA LEU A 98 -20.16 -11.20 0.16
C LEU A 98 -19.59 -9.94 -0.48
N LEU A 99 -19.86 -9.70 -1.77
CA LEU A 99 -19.43 -8.48 -2.46
C LEU A 99 -19.98 -7.22 -1.75
N LYS A 100 -21.28 -7.22 -1.41
CA LYS A 100 -21.89 -6.10 -0.67
C LYS A 100 -21.17 -5.82 0.66
N PHE A 101 -20.81 -6.86 1.41
CA PHE A 101 -20.12 -6.72 2.70
C PHE A 101 -18.68 -6.22 2.55
N PHE A 102 -17.94 -6.70 1.55
CA PHE A 102 -16.52 -6.34 1.38
C PHE A 102 -16.30 -5.01 0.65
N ASP A 103 -17.20 -4.60 -0.25
CA ASP A 103 -17.11 -3.32 -0.94
C ASP A 103 -17.66 -2.15 -0.10
N ASP A 104 -18.69 -2.39 0.72
CA ASP A 104 -19.28 -1.40 1.62
C ASP A 104 -19.47 -1.99 3.03
N PRO A 105 -18.39 -2.11 3.81
CA PRO A 105 -18.46 -2.74 5.12
C PRO A 105 -19.27 -1.85 6.08
N PRO A 106 -20.39 -2.35 6.65
CA PRO A 106 -21.25 -1.55 7.55
C PRO A 106 -20.53 -1.13 8.85
N ARG A 107 -19.35 -1.70 9.13
CA ARG A 107 -18.48 -1.32 10.25
C ARG A 107 -17.03 -1.64 9.90
N ARG A 108 -16.10 -0.75 10.25
CA ARG A 108 -14.66 -1.03 10.14
C ARG A 108 -14.31 -2.32 10.87
N LEU A 109 -13.73 -3.28 10.16
CA LEU A 109 -13.28 -4.55 10.74
C LEU A 109 -12.22 -4.25 11.81
N ARG A 110 -12.47 -4.68 13.04
CA ARG A 110 -11.46 -4.59 14.11
C ARG A 110 -10.37 -5.62 13.81
N PRO A 111 -9.08 -5.27 13.94
CA PRO A 111 -8.02 -6.26 13.80
C PRO A 111 -8.21 -7.32 14.87
N LEU A 112 -8.12 -8.59 14.45
CA LEU A 112 -8.10 -9.71 15.37
C LEU A 112 -6.71 -9.71 16.02
N ASN A 113 -6.60 -9.14 17.22
CA ASN A 113 -5.38 -9.26 18.01
C ASN A 113 -5.12 -10.75 18.24
N ARG A 114 -3.93 -11.22 17.82
CA ARG A 114 -3.43 -12.56 18.09
C ARG A 114 -2.10 -12.43 18.82
#